data_AF-A0A969LLC1-F1
#
_entry.id   AF-A0A969LLC1-F1
#
_cell.length_a   1.000
_cell.length_b   1.000
_cell.length_c   1.000
_cell.angle_alpha   90.00
_cell.angle_beta   90.00
_cell.angle_gamma   90.00
#
_symmetry.space_group_name_H-M   'P 1'
#
loop_
_entity.id
_entity.type
_entity.pdbx_description
1 polymer ?
#
loop_
_entity_poly.entity_id
_entity_poly.type
_entity_poly.pdbx_seq_one_letter_code
_entity_poly.pdbx_strand_id
1 'polypeptide(L)'
;MKICVLQPDYSTSQVDYQYYDPRRDLSSLLPDAVIDHAALNKLTTYKQLKELSKKGYDVFVNLCEGYLEWEIPSIDVIHTLELLNLPFTGPSPIYTTRPSP
;
A
#
# COMPACT_ATOMS: atom_id res chain seq x y z
N MET A 1 0.79 17.90 -7.18
CA MET A 1 0.42 16.84 -6.23
C MET A 1 1.52 15.80 -6.22
N LYS A 2 1.98 15.35 -5.05
CA LYS A 2 3.00 14.31 -4.89
C LYS A 2 2.35 13.04 -4.36
N ILE A 3 2.42 11.96 -5.12
CA ILE A 3 1.71 10.71 -4.86
C ILE A 3 2.74 9.59 -4.65
N CYS A 4 2.49 8.72 -3.69
CA CYS A 4 3.23 7.47 -3.55
C CYS A 4 2.30 6.28 -3.84
N VAL A 5 2.56 5.54 -4.92
CA VAL A 5 1.83 4.31 -5.25
C VAL A 5 2.48 3.15 -4.50
N LEU A 6 1.68 2.48 -3.67
CA LEU A 6 2.11 1.35 -2.85
C LEU A 6 1.65 0.05 -3.50
N GLN A 7 2.59 -0.84 -3.79
CA GLN A 7 2.30 -2.20 -4.25
C GLN A 7 3.03 -3.25 -3.40
N PRO A 8 2.56 -4.50 -3.39
CA PRO A 8 3.27 -5.58 -2.73
C PRO A 8 4.63 -5.86 -3.37
N ASP A 9 5.64 -6.09 -2.55
CA ASP A 9 6.87 -6.77 -2.93
C ASP A 9 6.65 -8.28 -2.83
N TYR A 10 6.72 -8.94 -3.99
CA TYR A 10 6.58 -10.39 -4.11
C TYR A 10 7.92 -11.14 -4.04
N SER A 11 9.05 -10.45 -3.87
CA SER A 11 10.41 -11.03 -3.98
C SER A 11 10.66 -12.25 -3.07
N THR A 12 9.93 -12.35 -1.95
CA THR A 12 10.03 -13.47 -0.99
C THR A 12 8.73 -14.28 -0.87
N SER A 13 7.76 -14.07 -1.76
CA SER A 13 6.43 -14.67 -1.67
C SER A 13 6.29 -15.92 -2.55
N GLN A 14 5.56 -16.92 -2.03
CA GLN A 14 5.12 -18.09 -2.81
C GLN A 14 3.71 -17.91 -3.40
N VAL A 15 3.09 -16.74 -3.21
CA VAL A 15 1.76 -16.43 -3.73
C VAL A 15 1.84 -16.29 -5.26
N ASP A 16 1.04 -17.06 -5.99
CA ASP A 16 0.98 -17.07 -7.46
C ASP A 16 0.40 -15.77 -8.05
N TYR A 17 -0.34 -15.01 -7.25
CA TYR A 17 -0.90 -13.71 -7.61
C TYR A 17 0.16 -12.73 -8.17
N GLN A 18 1.44 -12.91 -7.83
CA GLN A 18 2.55 -12.13 -8.41
C GLN A 18 2.59 -12.14 -9.95
N TYR A 19 2.09 -13.20 -10.59
CA TYR A 19 2.05 -13.32 -12.05
C TYR A 19 0.89 -12.53 -12.68
N TYR A 20 -0.06 -12.07 -11.86
CA TYR A 20 -1.27 -11.37 -12.28
C TYR A 20 -1.32 -9.91 -11.80
N ASP A 21 -0.41 -9.50 -10.91
CA ASP A 21 -0.26 -8.11 -10.45
C ASP A 21 1.03 -7.42 -10.95
N PRO A 22 1.11 -7.02 -12.23
CA PRO A 22 2.25 -6.23 -12.68
C PRO A 22 2.35 -4.88 -11.96
N ARG A 23 3.54 -4.26 -11.99
CA ARG A 23 3.69 -2.87 -11.52
C ARG A 23 2.71 -1.95 -12.25
N ARG A 24 1.99 -1.13 -11.50
CA ARG A 24 1.01 -0.16 -12.01
C ARG A 24 1.64 1.21 -12.03
N ASP A 25 1.91 1.73 -13.23
CA ASP A 25 2.32 3.11 -13.42
C ASP A 25 1.08 3.98 -13.68
N LEU A 26 0.83 4.94 -12.79
CA LEU A 26 -0.31 5.83 -12.88
C LEU A 26 0.03 7.17 -13.58
N SER A 27 1.28 7.36 -14.01
CA SER A 27 1.77 8.65 -14.52
C SER A 27 1.00 9.13 -15.76
N SER A 28 0.50 8.21 -16.59
CA SER A 28 -0.29 8.56 -17.77
C SER A 28 -1.69 9.10 -17.43
N LEU A 29 -2.22 8.80 -16.24
CA LEU A 29 -3.54 9.25 -15.80
C LEU A 29 -3.49 10.61 -15.10
N LEU A 30 -2.33 10.96 -14.54
CA LEU A 30 -2.11 12.16 -13.74
C LEU A 30 -0.81 12.86 -14.17
N PRO A 31 -0.77 13.43 -15.38
CA PRO A 31 0.47 13.94 -15.99
C PRO A 31 1.10 15.11 -15.20
N ASP A 32 0.30 15.86 -14.45
CA ASP A 32 0.76 17.00 -13.64
C ASP A 32 1.17 16.60 -12.20
N ALA A 33 1.06 15.32 -11.85
CA ALA A 33 1.45 14.80 -10.54
C ALA A 33 2.91 14.28 -10.56
N VAL A 34 3.60 14.42 -9.43
CA VAL A 34 4.86 13.72 -9.18
C VAL A 34 4.52 12.37 -8.56
N ILE A 35 4.80 11.29 -9.29
CA ILE A 35 4.46 9.93 -8.86
C ILE A 35 5.72 9.14 -8.51
N ASP A 36 5.83 8.77 -7.24
CA ASP A 36 6.82 7.81 -6.76
C ASP A 36 6.14 6.43 -6.57
N HIS A 37 6.89 5.36 -6.79
CA HIS A 37 6.41 3.98 -6.60
C HIS A 37 7.21 3.32 -5.47
N ALA A 38 6.51 2.61 -4.59
CA ALA A 38 7.13 1.84 -3.51
C ALA A 38 6.57 0.41 -3.47
N ALA A 39 7.48 -0.57 -3.55
CA ALA A 39 7.18 -1.95 -3.26
C ALA A 39 7.37 -2.20 -1.75
N LEU A 40 6.32 -2.62 -1.06
CA LEU A 40 6.32 -2.87 0.38
C LEU A 40 6.64 -4.34 0.66
N ASN A 41 7.42 -4.64 1.69
CA ASN A 41 7.61 -6.00 2.17
C ASN A 41 6.89 -6.16 3.51
N LYS A 42 6.12 -7.25 3.68
CA LYS A 42 5.27 -7.47 4.86
C LYS A 42 6.04 -7.36 6.18
N LEU A 43 7.28 -7.85 6.22
CA LEU A 43 8.12 -7.83 7.43
C LEU A 43 8.65 -6.42 7.77
N THR A 44 8.64 -5.50 6.80
CA THR A 44 9.20 -4.15 6.94
C THR A 44 8.22 -3.03 6.63
N THR A 45 6.92 -3.33 6.46
CA THR A 45 5.86 -2.37 6.11
C THR A 45 5.93 -1.10 6.97
N TYR A 46 5.96 -1.25 8.30
CA TYR A 46 6.06 -0.12 9.22
C TYR A 46 7.28 0.76 8.97
N LYS A 47 8.46 0.14 8.85
CA LYS A 47 9.72 0.85 8.63
C LYS A 47 9.69 1.59 7.28
N GLN A 48 9.23 0.93 6.23
CA GLN A 48 9.17 1.53 4.89
C GLN A 48 8.22 2.71 4.84
N LEU A 49 6.99 2.56 5.37
CA LEU A 49 6.01 3.65 5.40
C LEU A 49 6.45 4.81 6.29
N LYS A 50 7.13 4.55 7.41
CA LYS A 50 7.72 5.59 8.25
C LYS A 50 8.85 6.37 7.56
N GLU A 51 9.61 5.75 6.67
CA GLU A 51 10.60 6.48 5.87
C GLU A 51 9.95 7.25 4.72
N LEU A 52 8.91 6.67 4.09
CA LEU A 52 8.16 7.35 3.03
C LEU A 52 7.39 8.56 3.55
N SER A 53 6.86 8.53 4.77
CA SER A 53 6.12 9.66 5.35
C SER A 53 6.95 10.94 5.46
N LYS A 54 8.28 10.81 5.58
CA LYS A 54 9.22 11.95 5.63
C LYS A 54 9.39 12.65 4.27
N LYS A 55 8.87 12.09 3.18
CA LYS A 55 9.05 12.61 1.81
C LYS A 55 7.97 13.61 1.39
N GLY A 56 6.99 13.92 2.24
CA GLY A 56 5.96 14.94 2.00
C GLY A 56 5.00 14.58 0.86
N TYR A 57 4.43 13.38 0.89
CA TYR A 57 3.39 12.97 -0.05
C TYR A 57 2.02 13.55 0.35
N ASP A 58 1.24 13.96 -0.65
CA ASP A 58 -0.14 14.42 -0.46
C ASP A 58 -1.10 13.24 -0.25
N VAL A 59 -0.82 12.10 -0.89
CA VAL A 59 -1.62 10.87 -0.76
C VAL A 59 -0.80 9.63 -1.12
N PHE A 60 -1.09 8.53 -0.42
CA PHE A 60 -0.63 7.19 -0.74
C PHE A 60 -1.73 6.44 -1.49
N VAL A 61 -1.46 5.99 -2.72
CA VAL A 61 -2.38 5.12 -3.43
C VAL A 61 -2.09 3.68 -3.01
N ASN A 62 -2.92 3.13 -2.12
CA ASN A 62 -2.75 1.75 -1.66
C ASN A 62 -3.35 0.76 -2.66
N LEU A 63 -2.49 0.01 -3.34
CA LEU A 63 -2.87 -1.11 -4.21
C LEU A 63 -2.57 -2.47 -3.55
N CYS A 64 -2.24 -2.48 -2.25
CA CYS A 64 -2.06 -3.72 -1.50
C CYS A 64 -3.43 -4.31 -1.09
N GLU A 65 -3.46 -5.63 -0.99
CA GLU A 65 -4.68 -6.38 -0.67
C GLU A 65 -5.11 -6.25 0.81
N GLY A 66 -6.31 -6.73 1.13
CA GLY A 66 -6.90 -6.62 2.48
C GLY A 66 -6.86 -7.89 3.33
N TYR A 67 -6.21 -8.96 2.87
CA TYR A 67 -6.31 -10.28 3.49
C TYR A 67 -5.45 -10.42 4.75
N LEU A 68 -6.03 -10.96 5.82
CA LEU A 68 -5.34 -11.18 7.11
C LEU A 68 -4.22 -12.23 7.00
N GLU A 69 -4.49 -13.32 6.28
CA GLU A 69 -3.64 -14.52 6.26
C GLU A 69 -2.59 -14.53 5.14
N TRP A 70 -2.52 -13.46 4.34
CA TRP A 70 -1.58 -13.41 3.22
C TRP A 70 -0.14 -13.15 3.67
N GLU A 71 0.82 -13.76 2.98
CA GLU A 71 2.25 -13.60 3.28
C GLU A 71 2.89 -12.36 2.64
N ILE A 72 2.13 -11.63 1.82
CA ILE A 72 2.53 -10.35 1.22
C ILE A 72 1.96 -9.17 2.03
N PRO A 73 2.41 -7.91 1.79
CA PRO A 73 1.77 -6.76 2.41
C PRO A 73 0.28 -6.73 2.11
N SER A 74 -0.52 -6.57 3.15
CA SER A 74 -1.96 -6.57 3.05
C SER A 74 -2.57 -5.67 4.14
N ILE A 75 -3.32 -6.23 5.09
CA ILE A 75 -3.94 -5.47 6.20
C ILE A 75 -2.92 -4.67 7.03
N ASP A 76 -1.68 -5.15 7.12
CA ASP A 76 -0.57 -4.48 7.81
C ASP A 76 -0.24 -3.12 7.21
N VAL A 77 -0.46 -2.94 5.90
CA VAL A 77 -0.31 -1.68 5.19
C VAL A 77 -1.37 -0.68 5.66
N ILE A 78 -2.64 -1.09 5.67
CA ILE A 78 -3.77 -0.24 6.09
C ILE A 78 -3.59 0.18 7.56
N HIS A 79 -3.33 -0.78 8.46
CA HIS A 79 -3.10 -0.49 9.87
C HIS A 79 -1.90 0.45 10.09
N THR A 80 -0.82 0.28 9.32
CA THR A 80 0.35 1.15 9.44
C THR A 80 0.05 2.56 8.92
N LEU A 81 -0.67 2.69 7.81
CA LEU A 81 -1.08 3.98 7.26
C LEU A 81 -1.94 4.76 8.26
N GLU A 82 -2.91 4.10 8.91
CA GLU A 82 -3.73 4.70 9.97
C GLU A 82 -2.91 5.05 11.22
N LEU A 83 -2.05 4.15 11.69
CA LEU A 83 -1.19 4.38 12.85
C LEU A 83 -0.27 5.60 12.65
N LEU A 84 0.22 5.80 11.42
CA LEU A 84 1.06 6.93 11.05
C LEU A 84 0.26 8.17 10.63
N ASN A 85 -1.08 8.10 10.65
CA ASN A 85 -2.00 9.15 10.21
C ASN A 85 -1.66 9.67 8.80
N LEU A 86 -1.38 8.75 7.87
CA LEU A 86 -1.03 9.08 6.49
C LEU A 86 -2.30 9.14 5.62
N PRO A 87 -2.40 10.09 4.68
CA PRO A 87 -3.52 10.12 3.75
C PRO A 87 -3.40 8.99 2.73
N PHE A 88 -4.41 8.13 2.59
CA PHE A 88 -4.38 7.03 1.62
C PHE A 88 -5.72 6.76 0.94
N THR A 89 -5.68 6.15 -0.25
CA THR A 89 -6.85 5.63 -0.97
C THR A 89 -7.07 4.16 -0.62
N GLY A 90 -8.33 3.70 -0.57
CA GLY A 90 -8.67 2.29 -0.32
C GLY A 90 -9.50 2.12 0.96
N PRO A 91 -9.81 0.86 1.35
CA PRO A 91 -10.65 0.60 2.51
C PRO A 91 -9.94 0.97 3.83
N SER A 92 -10.63 1.70 4.69
CA SER A 92 -10.28 1.84 6.11
C SER A 92 -10.67 0.56 6.87
N PRO A 93 -9.99 0.17 7.97
CA PRO A 93 -10.30 -1.02 8.76
C PRO A 93 -11.76 -1.09 9.23
N ILE A 94 -12.45 0.05 9.35
CA ILE A 94 -13.90 0.12 9.63
C ILE A 94 -14.72 -0.74 8.66
N TYR A 95 -14.29 -0.85 7.40
CA TYR A 95 -14.98 -1.63 6.37
C TYR A 95 -14.44 -3.05 6.22
N THR A 96 -13.32 -3.40 6.85
CA THR A 96 -12.69 -4.73 6.75
C THR A 96 -12.98 -5.62 7.96
N THR A 97 -13.39 -5.05 9.10
CA THR A 97 -13.94 -5.82 10.22
C THR A 97 -15.41 -6.09 9.95
N ARG A 98 -15.77 -7.35 9.69
CA ARG A 98 -17.18 -7.79 9.66
C ARG A 98 -17.85 -7.32 10.95
N PRO A 99 -18.99 -6.61 10.92
CA PRO A 99 -19.68 -6.26 12.15
C PRO A 99 -19.98 -7.56 12.91
N SER A 100 -19.62 -7.58 14.20
CA SER A 100 -19.99 -8.65 15.11
C SER A 100 -21.51 -8.85 15.04
N PRO A 101 -22.01 -10.11 14.99
CA PRO A 101 -23.45 -10.38 14.96
C PRO A 101 -24.18 -9.84 16.19
#